data_AF-A0A2H0MGK2-F1
#
_entry.id   AF-A0A2H0MGK2-F1
#
_cell.length_a   1.000
_cell.length_b   1.000
_cell.length_c   1.000
_cell.angle_alpha   90.00
_cell.angle_beta   90.00
_cell.angle_gamma   90.00
#
_symmetry.space_group_name_H-M   'P 1'
#
loop_
_entity.id
_entity.type
_entity.pdbx_description
1 polymer ?
#
loop_
_entity_poly.entity_id
_entity_poly.type
_entity_poly.pdbx_seq_one_letter_code
_entity_poly.pdbx_strand_id
1 'polypeptide(L)'
;MKRLVYWFNFFYLFGLALWVGGMFLLGILVEVMVRVNLKEDALKASTIMNRIMDVFNVHIIYSCIGLMLTAELVRFLVARYGKAGYQLARVTRWRWTRETVLGIMIVLALYMGSVLRPEMHEVDRAKKANPSDVRLQVRFDRFHSWFVNIYTVNMILGLSLFYIHGKEMARFREDGPDSGS
;
A
#
# COMPACT_ATOMS: atom_id res chain seq x y z
N MET A 1 -23.28 -17.07 -5.63
CA MET A 1 -22.88 -15.79 -4.98
C MET A 1 -21.75 -15.97 -3.95
N LYS A 2 -21.80 -16.93 -3.01
CA LYS A 2 -20.73 -17.13 -2.00
C LYS A 2 -19.31 -17.34 -2.59
N ARG A 3 -19.16 -18.17 -3.63
CA ARG A 3 -17.88 -18.34 -4.36
C ARG A 3 -17.36 -17.06 -5.00
N LEU A 4 -18.26 -16.24 -5.55
CA LEU A 4 -17.91 -14.99 -6.22
C LEU A 4 -17.34 -14.00 -5.19
N VAL A 5 -18.02 -13.83 -4.05
CA VAL A 5 -17.52 -13.01 -2.94
C VAL A 5 -16.20 -13.53 -2.39
N TYR A 6 -16.01 -14.85 -2.26
CA TYR A 6 -14.73 -15.43 -1.85
C TYR A 6 -13.57 -15.04 -2.77
N TRP A 7 -13.75 -15.15 -4.09
CA TRP A 7 -12.73 -14.74 -5.07
C TRP A 7 -12.43 -13.24 -5.01
N PHE A 8 -13.43 -12.38 -4.87
CA PHE A 8 -13.20 -10.93 -4.72
C PHE A 8 -12.53 -10.57 -3.38
N ASN A 9 -12.84 -11.29 -2.30
CA ASN A 9 -12.12 -11.12 -1.05
C ASN A 9 -10.65 -11.53 -1.17
N PHE A 10 -10.38 -12.61 -1.91
CA PHE A 10 -9.03 -13.04 -2.23
C PHE A 10 -8.29 -11.99 -3.05
N PHE A 11 -8.90 -11.41 -4.09
CA PHE A 11 -8.29 -10.32 -4.86
C PHE A 11 -8.00 -9.08 -3.99
N TYR A 12 -8.89 -8.73 -3.06
CA TYR A 12 -8.64 -7.65 -2.11
C TYR A 12 -7.43 -7.95 -1.22
N LEU A 13 -7.37 -9.14 -0.62
CA LEU A 13 -6.24 -9.53 0.24
C LEU A 13 -4.94 -9.65 -0.55
N PHE A 14 -5.01 -10.14 -1.78
CA PHE A 14 -3.87 -10.23 -2.68
C PHE A 14 -3.33 -8.84 -3.03
N GLY A 15 -4.22 -7.90 -3.38
CA GLY A 15 -3.85 -6.49 -3.61
C GLY A 15 -3.26 -5.84 -2.36
N LEU A 16 -3.86 -6.06 -1.19
CA LEU A 16 -3.35 -5.54 0.07
C LEU A 16 -2.00 -6.17 0.45
N ALA A 17 -1.82 -7.47 0.22
CA ALA A 17 -0.56 -8.18 0.43
C ALA A 17 0.54 -7.68 -0.51
N LEU A 18 0.23 -7.49 -1.79
CA LEU A 18 1.17 -6.91 -2.76
C LEU A 18 1.54 -5.48 -2.39
N TRP A 19 0.58 -4.69 -1.93
CA TRP A 19 0.83 -3.33 -1.50
C TRP A 19 1.72 -3.31 -0.24
N VAL A 20 1.31 -3.95 0.85
CA VAL A 20 2.05 -3.93 2.13
C VAL A 20 3.38 -4.67 2.02
N GLY A 21 3.39 -5.87 1.42
CA GLY A 21 4.59 -6.69 1.23
C GLY A 21 5.56 -6.04 0.24
N GLY A 22 5.05 -5.44 -0.82
CA GLY A 22 5.85 -4.64 -1.73
C GLY A 22 6.44 -3.41 -1.05
N MET A 23 5.68 -2.76 -0.15
CA MET A 23 6.19 -1.64 0.60
C MET A 23 7.36 -2.05 1.52
N PHE A 24 7.18 -3.15 2.23
CA PHE A 24 8.20 -3.72 3.09
C PHE A 24 9.47 -4.11 2.31
N LEU A 25 9.32 -4.77 1.15
CA LEU A 25 10.43 -5.17 0.28
C LEU A 25 11.23 -3.96 -0.22
N LEU A 26 10.57 -2.87 -0.59
CA LEU A 26 11.28 -1.67 -1.02
C LEU A 26 12.05 -0.99 0.11
N GLY A 27 11.39 -0.77 1.24
CA GLY A 27 11.98 -0.01 2.35
C GLY A 27 13.13 -0.73 3.06
N ILE A 28 13.12 -2.07 3.09
CA ILE A 28 14.16 -2.84 3.77
C ILE A 28 15.10 -3.49 2.77
N LEU A 29 14.57 -4.29 1.84
CA LEU A 29 15.40 -5.13 1.00
C LEU A 29 16.10 -4.34 -0.09
N VAL A 30 15.33 -3.56 -0.87
CA VAL A 30 15.89 -2.77 -1.97
C VAL A 30 16.74 -1.62 -1.44
N GLU A 31 16.28 -0.90 -0.43
CA GLU A 31 17.05 0.21 0.15
C GLU A 31 18.40 -0.24 0.72
N VAL A 32 18.43 -1.31 1.53
CA VAL A 32 19.68 -1.83 2.08
C VAL A 32 20.58 -2.36 0.96
N MET A 33 20.04 -3.14 0.03
CA MET A 33 20.83 -3.71 -1.07
C MET A 33 21.48 -2.62 -1.94
N VAL A 34 20.75 -1.54 -2.25
CA VAL A 34 21.24 -0.41 -3.03
C VAL A 34 22.28 0.40 -2.24
N ARG A 35 22.02 0.71 -0.97
CA ARG A 35 22.96 1.49 -0.14
C ARG A 35 24.25 0.73 0.19
N VAL A 36 24.19 -0.60 0.32
CA VAL A 36 25.37 -1.43 0.60
C VAL A 36 26.20 -1.66 -0.65
N ASN A 37 25.58 -2.05 -1.78
CA ASN A 37 26.32 -2.37 -3.00
C ASN A 37 26.81 -1.15 -3.78
N LEU A 38 26.15 0.02 -3.65
CA LEU A 38 26.49 1.24 -4.36
C LEU A 38 26.96 2.36 -3.42
N LYS A 39 27.60 1.99 -2.30
CA LYS A 39 28.10 2.94 -1.30
C LYS A 39 29.08 3.95 -1.88
N GLU A 40 29.90 3.52 -2.84
CA GLU A 40 30.89 4.37 -3.53
C GLU A 40 30.29 5.18 -4.68
N ASP A 41 29.18 4.70 -5.26
CA ASP A 41 28.50 5.25 -6.43
C ASP A 41 27.08 5.74 -6.08
N ALA A 42 27.00 6.69 -5.15
CA ALA A 42 25.73 7.25 -4.65
C ALA A 42 24.81 7.78 -5.78
N LEU A 43 25.38 8.23 -6.90
CA LEU A 43 24.64 8.69 -8.08
C LEU A 43 23.90 7.56 -8.80
N LYS A 44 24.54 6.39 -8.94
CA LYS A 44 23.92 5.19 -9.53
C LYS A 44 22.90 4.60 -8.56
N ALA A 45 23.20 4.60 -7.26
CA ALA A 45 22.27 4.19 -6.20
C ALA A 45 20.94 4.96 -6.27
N SER A 46 21.02 6.30 -6.31
CA SER A 46 19.85 7.17 -6.43
C SER A 46 19.06 6.92 -7.72
N THR A 47 19.74 6.73 -8.86
CA THR A 47 19.08 6.48 -10.14
C THR A 47 18.33 5.14 -10.17
N ILE A 48 18.92 4.09 -9.62
CA ILE A 48 18.27 2.77 -9.48
C ILE A 48 17.07 2.88 -8.53
N MET A 49 17.25 3.54 -7.39
CA MET A 49 16.18 3.73 -6.41
C MET A 49 14.98 4.47 -7.00
N ASN A 50 15.23 5.57 -7.71
CA ASN A 50 14.17 6.36 -8.36
C ASN A 50 13.42 5.52 -9.40
N ARG A 51 14.11 4.71 -10.20
CA ARG A 51 13.49 3.85 -11.21
C ARG A 51 12.65 2.73 -10.58
N ILE A 52 13.12 2.13 -9.49
CA ILE A 52 12.36 1.10 -8.77
C ILE A 52 11.13 1.72 -8.11
N MET A 53 11.28 2.88 -7.48
CA MET A 53 10.16 3.66 -6.95
C MET A 53 9.18 4.04 -8.06
N ASP A 54 9.63 4.34 -9.29
CA ASP A 54 8.78 4.66 -10.45
C ASP A 54 7.86 3.50 -10.75
N VAL A 55 8.45 2.34 -10.98
CA VAL A 55 7.70 1.13 -11.32
C VAL A 55 6.77 0.74 -10.18
N PHE A 56 7.25 0.74 -8.94
CA PHE A 56 6.45 0.31 -7.81
C PHE A 56 5.26 1.23 -7.53
N ASN A 57 5.52 2.53 -7.44
CA ASN A 57 4.49 3.49 -7.04
C ASN A 57 3.48 3.75 -8.18
N VAL A 58 3.90 3.69 -9.46
CA VAL A 58 3.01 3.92 -10.63
C VAL A 58 2.33 2.64 -11.11
N HIS A 59 3.03 1.51 -11.19
CA HIS A 59 2.42 0.29 -11.70
C HIS A 59 1.85 -0.57 -10.59
N ILE A 60 2.62 -0.86 -9.53
CA ILE A 60 2.20 -1.82 -8.50
C ILE A 60 1.13 -1.22 -7.60
N ILE A 61 1.35 -0.03 -7.03
CA ILE A 61 0.38 0.57 -6.09
C ILE A 61 -0.93 0.91 -6.81
N TYR A 62 -0.92 1.52 -8.00
CA TYR A 62 -2.18 1.81 -8.72
C TYR A 62 -2.92 0.54 -9.15
N SER A 63 -2.22 -0.53 -9.54
CA SER A 63 -2.87 -1.82 -9.82
C SER A 63 -3.50 -2.41 -8.56
N CYS A 64 -2.83 -2.30 -7.40
CA CYS A 64 -3.39 -2.72 -6.11
C CYS A 64 -4.64 -1.91 -5.74
N ILE A 65 -4.60 -0.57 -5.91
CA ILE A 65 -5.76 0.31 -5.70
C ILE A 65 -6.92 -0.12 -6.61
N GLY A 66 -6.66 -0.34 -7.91
CA GLY A 66 -7.68 -0.76 -8.87
C GLY A 66 -8.33 -2.10 -8.50
N LEU A 67 -7.52 -3.10 -8.11
CA LEU A 67 -8.02 -4.40 -7.66
C LEU A 67 -8.86 -4.29 -6.39
N MET A 68 -8.41 -3.51 -5.40
CA MET A 68 -9.11 -3.33 -4.13
C MET A 68 -10.43 -2.55 -4.31
N LEU A 69 -10.43 -1.48 -5.11
CA LEU A 69 -11.63 -0.72 -5.43
C LEU A 69 -12.64 -1.56 -6.21
N THR A 70 -12.18 -2.36 -7.18
CA THR A 70 -13.06 -3.25 -7.94
C THR A 70 -13.70 -4.29 -7.03
N ALA A 71 -12.93 -4.88 -6.10
CA ALA A 71 -13.46 -5.82 -5.11
C ALA A 71 -14.48 -5.18 -4.16
N GLU A 72 -14.25 -3.94 -3.71
CA GLU A 72 -15.21 -3.17 -2.92
C GLU A 72 -16.49 -2.87 -3.69
N LEU A 73 -16.36 -2.42 -4.93
CA LEU A 73 -17.51 -2.09 -5.79
C LEU A 73 -18.38 -3.32 -6.01
N VAL A 74 -17.77 -4.47 -6.32
CA VAL A 74 -18.51 -5.73 -6.49
C VAL A 74 -19.18 -6.17 -5.18
N ARG A 75 -18.50 -6.07 -4.04
CA ARG A 75 -19.10 -6.33 -2.71
C ARG A 75 -20.30 -5.41 -2.45
N PHE A 76 -20.19 -4.13 -2.77
CA PHE A 76 -21.26 -3.15 -2.63
C PHE A 76 -22.45 -3.47 -3.54
N LEU A 77 -22.22 -3.79 -4.82
CA LEU A 77 -23.27 -4.19 -5.75
C LEU A 77 -23.98 -5.48 -5.29
N VAL A 78 -23.22 -6.48 -4.83
CA VAL A 78 -23.80 -7.73 -4.30
C VAL A 78 -24.61 -7.48 -3.03
N ALA A 79 -24.18 -6.58 -2.15
CA ALA A 79 -24.95 -6.22 -0.95
C ALA A 79 -26.22 -5.40 -1.26
N ARG A 80 -26.20 -4.57 -2.31
CA ARG A 80 -27.33 -3.72 -2.72
C ARG A 80 -28.39 -4.48 -3.52
N TYR A 81 -27.96 -5.39 -4.41
CA TYR A 81 -28.84 -6.09 -5.37
C TYR A 81 -28.98 -7.59 -5.10
N GLY A 82 -28.18 -8.16 -4.19
CA GLY A 82 -28.25 -9.57 -3.84
C GLY A 82 -29.48 -9.87 -2.97
N LYS A 83 -30.46 -10.58 -3.53
CA LYS A 83 -31.55 -11.23 -2.77
C LYS A 83 -31.06 -12.34 -1.81
N ALA A 84 -29.78 -12.70 -1.85
CA ALA A 84 -29.18 -13.66 -0.95
C ALA A 84 -28.76 -12.93 0.33
N GLY A 85 -29.38 -13.27 1.47
CA GLY A 85 -29.08 -12.73 2.81
C GLY A 85 -27.61 -12.92 3.22
N TYR A 86 -26.73 -12.10 2.65
CA TYR A 86 -25.31 -12.11 2.91
C TYR A 86 -25.06 -11.21 4.11
N GLN A 87 -25.06 -11.82 5.31
CA GLN A 87 -24.65 -11.12 6.51
C GLN A 87 -23.12 -10.98 6.49
N LEU A 88 -22.62 -9.75 6.28
CA LEU A 88 -21.21 -9.45 6.51
C LEU A 88 -20.92 -9.72 8.00
N ALA A 89 -20.07 -10.71 8.29
CA ALA A 89 -19.52 -10.90 9.62
C ALA A 89 -18.75 -9.63 10.02
N ARG A 90 -19.37 -8.83 10.90
CA ARG A 90 -18.82 -7.56 11.39
C ARG A 90 -17.77 -7.83 12.45
N VAL A 91 -16.52 -7.51 12.16
CA VAL A 91 -15.43 -7.53 13.16
C VAL A 91 -15.22 -6.15 13.79
N THR A 92 -15.53 -5.07 13.08
CA THR A 92 -15.43 -3.69 13.59
C THR A 92 -16.80 -3.07 13.85
N ARG A 93 -16.89 -2.27 14.92
CA ARG A 93 -18.13 -1.63 15.43
C ARG A 93 -18.73 -0.63 14.43
N TRP A 94 -17.95 -0.14 13.46
CA TRP A 94 -18.33 0.88 12.50
C TRP A 94 -18.23 0.36 11.06
N ARG A 95 -19.29 0.56 10.28
CA ARG A 95 -19.48 0.04 8.92
C ARG A 95 -18.46 0.59 7.89
N TRP A 96 -17.83 1.71 8.22
CA TRP A 96 -17.01 2.51 7.29
C TRP A 96 -15.52 2.50 7.61
N THR A 97 -15.08 1.96 8.75
CA THR A 97 -13.68 2.07 9.18
C THR A 97 -12.70 1.53 8.15
N ARG A 98 -13.05 0.41 7.50
CA ARG A 98 -12.25 -0.21 6.44
C ARG A 98 -12.14 0.67 5.19
N GLU A 99 -13.26 1.20 4.72
CA GLU A 99 -13.33 2.07 3.54
C GLU A 99 -12.63 3.41 3.81
N THR A 100 -12.78 3.94 5.03
CA THR A 100 -12.07 5.15 5.47
C THR A 100 -10.55 4.92 5.53
N VAL A 101 -10.09 3.82 6.13
CA VAL A 101 -8.64 3.51 6.18
C VAL A 101 -8.09 3.29 4.76
N LEU A 102 -8.79 2.55 3.91
CA LEU A 102 -8.40 2.37 2.52
C LEU A 102 -8.38 3.71 1.76
N GLY A 103 -9.38 4.56 1.95
CA GLY A 103 -9.44 5.91 1.37
C GLY A 103 -8.26 6.77 1.80
N ILE A 104 -7.89 6.75 3.09
CA ILE A 104 -6.71 7.44 3.61
C ILE A 104 -5.44 6.89 2.94
N MET A 105 -5.28 5.56 2.85
CA MET A 105 -4.12 4.93 2.19
C MET A 105 -4.00 5.33 0.72
N ILE A 106 -5.12 5.40 -0.01
CA ILE A 106 -5.16 5.84 -1.41
C ILE A 106 -4.73 7.31 -1.51
N VAL A 107 -5.28 8.19 -0.68
CA VAL A 107 -4.92 9.62 -0.69
C VAL A 107 -3.42 9.81 -0.39
N LEU A 108 -2.88 9.07 0.59
CA LEU A 108 -1.45 9.12 0.91
C LEU A 108 -0.58 8.57 -0.23
N ALA A 109 -1.00 7.49 -0.88
CA ALA A 109 -0.30 6.94 -2.06
C ALA A 109 -0.30 7.92 -3.24
N LEU A 110 -1.46 8.53 -3.53
CA LEU A 110 -1.56 9.54 -4.58
C LEU A 110 -0.69 10.76 -4.26
N TYR A 111 -0.71 11.25 -3.02
CA TYR A 111 0.12 12.37 -2.58
C TYR A 111 1.62 12.07 -2.72
N MET A 112 2.06 10.88 -2.30
CA MET A 112 3.44 10.44 -2.51
C MET A 112 3.80 10.38 -3.99
N GLY A 113 2.91 9.86 -4.83
CA GLY A 113 3.14 9.69 -6.27
C GLY A 113 3.13 10.99 -7.07
N SER A 114 2.25 11.94 -6.73
CA SER A 114 1.99 13.15 -7.52
C SER A 114 2.71 14.40 -7.04
N VAL A 115 2.97 14.52 -5.73
CA VAL A 115 3.58 15.73 -5.14
C VAL A 115 4.97 15.41 -4.63
N LEU A 116 5.10 14.45 -3.71
CA LEU A 116 6.35 14.24 -2.99
C LEU A 116 7.44 13.66 -3.88
N ARG A 117 7.05 12.81 -4.84
CA ARG A 117 7.96 12.18 -5.81
C ARG A 117 8.60 13.17 -6.78
N PRO A 118 7.87 14.02 -7.54
CA PRO A 118 8.51 14.97 -8.45
C PRO A 118 9.42 15.95 -7.70
N GLU A 119 8.99 16.45 -6.53
CA GLU A 119 9.85 17.32 -5.72
C GLU A 119 11.14 16.62 -5.28
N MET A 120 11.07 15.35 -4.89
CA MET A 120 12.26 14.57 -4.56
C MET A 120 13.18 14.37 -5.78
N HIS A 121 12.63 14.20 -6.99
CA HIS A 121 13.43 14.08 -8.21
C HIS A 121 14.13 15.40 -8.58
N GLU A 122 13.49 16.54 -8.35
CA GLU A 122 14.10 17.84 -8.59
C GLU A 122 15.24 18.11 -7.62
N VAL A 123 15.02 17.85 -6.32
CA VAL A 123 16.05 18.01 -5.29
C VAL A 123 17.20 17.02 -5.50
N ASP A 124 16.92 15.78 -5.90
CA ASP A 124 17.94 14.80 -6.27
C ASP A 124 18.75 15.29 -7.48
N ARG A 125 18.10 15.75 -8.57
CA ARG A 125 18.81 16.33 -9.73
C ARG A 125 19.69 17.52 -9.35
N ALA A 126 19.19 18.42 -8.51
CA ALA A 126 19.94 19.58 -8.06
C ALA A 126 21.14 19.17 -7.18
N LYS A 127 21.00 18.13 -6.35
CA LYS A 127 22.09 17.52 -5.59
C LYS A 127 23.12 16.84 -6.50
N LYS A 128 22.68 16.20 -7.60
CA LYS A 128 23.60 15.62 -8.61
C LYS A 128 24.40 16.69 -9.34
N ALA A 129 23.80 17.85 -9.60
CA ALA A 129 24.46 18.97 -10.25
C ALA A 129 25.46 19.70 -9.32
N ASN A 130 25.15 19.81 -8.02
CA ASN A 130 25.98 20.49 -7.03
C ASN A 130 26.15 19.65 -5.75
N PRO A 131 27.04 18.64 -5.77
CA PRO A 131 27.17 17.67 -4.67
C PRO A 131 27.76 18.24 -3.37
N SER A 132 28.46 19.38 -3.43
CA SER A 132 29.10 20.05 -2.30
C SER A 132 28.18 21.01 -1.53
N ASP A 133 26.94 21.25 -2.00
CA ASP A 133 26.03 22.18 -1.34
C ASP A 133 25.26 21.52 -0.18
N VAL A 134 25.65 21.88 1.05
CA VAL A 134 25.06 21.37 2.29
C VAL A 134 23.57 21.68 2.40
N ARG A 135 23.08 22.79 1.82
CA ARG A 135 21.65 23.16 1.87
C ARG A 135 20.79 22.19 1.07
N LEU A 136 21.30 21.72 -0.06
CA LEU A 136 20.65 20.73 -0.92
C LEU A 136 20.62 19.35 -0.25
N GLN A 137 21.66 18.98 0.49
CA GLN A 137 21.66 17.75 1.29
C GLN A 137 20.59 17.79 2.40
N VAL A 138 20.53 18.88 3.18
CA VAL A 138 19.51 19.03 4.24
C VAL A 138 18.09 19.00 3.68
N ARG A 139 17.86 19.61 2.50
CA ARG A 139 16.56 19.59 1.84
C ARG A 139 16.20 18.18 1.36
N PHE A 140 17.16 17.46 0.77
CA PHE A 140 16.97 16.07 0.37
C PHE A 140 16.64 15.16 1.57
N ASP A 141 17.40 15.27 2.66
CA ASP A 141 17.20 14.43 3.85
C ASP A 141 15.84 14.69 4.51
N ARG A 142 15.37 15.95 4.49
CA ARG A 142 14.03 16.30 4.96
C ARG A 142 12.94 15.67 4.10
N PHE A 143 13.06 15.74 2.78
CA PHE A 143 12.10 15.10 1.86
C PHE A 143 12.12 13.58 2.00
N HIS A 144 13.30 12.98 2.09
CA HIS A 144 13.45 11.55 2.29
C HIS A 144 12.82 11.10 3.61
N SER A 145 13.05 11.85 4.71
CA SER A 145 12.41 11.58 6.00
C SER A 145 10.88 11.70 5.93
N TRP A 146 10.36 12.72 5.26
CA TRP A 146 8.91 12.85 5.01
C TRP A 146 8.35 11.68 4.21
N PHE A 147 9.05 11.27 3.16
CA PHE A 147 8.66 10.14 2.32
C PHE A 147 8.59 8.86 3.15
N VAL A 148 9.66 8.55 3.90
CA VAL A 148 9.72 7.38 4.79
C VAL A 148 8.60 7.43 5.83
N ASN A 149 8.33 8.59 6.44
CA ASN A 149 7.30 8.71 7.46
C ASN A 149 5.88 8.45 6.90
N ILE A 150 5.52 9.07 5.78
CA ILE A 150 4.22 8.82 5.12
C ILE A 150 4.10 7.35 4.72
N TYR A 151 5.19 6.77 4.24
CA TYR A 151 5.26 5.36 3.88
C TYR A 151 5.06 4.43 5.08
N THR A 152 5.69 4.74 6.22
CA THR A 152 5.52 4.00 7.47
C THR A 152 4.08 4.08 7.96
N VAL A 153 3.46 5.27 7.95
CA VAL A 153 2.04 5.42 8.30
C VAL A 153 1.17 4.58 7.37
N ASN A 154 1.40 4.64 6.06
CA ASN A 154 0.65 3.85 5.07
C ASN A 154 0.80 2.35 5.32
N MET A 155 2.00 1.89 5.71
CA MET A 155 2.25 0.49 6.07
C MET A 155 1.49 0.07 7.33
N ILE A 156 1.46 0.89 8.38
CA ILE A 156 0.71 0.62 9.62
C ILE A 156 -0.80 0.53 9.32
N LEU A 157 -1.33 1.43 8.49
CA LEU A 157 -2.72 1.39 8.04
C LEU A 157 -3.01 0.13 7.22
N GLY A 158 -2.10 -0.26 6.33
CA GLY A 158 -2.22 -1.47 5.53
C GLY A 158 -2.20 -2.75 6.38
N LEU A 159 -1.32 -2.84 7.38
CA LEU A 159 -1.27 -3.95 8.34
C LEU A 159 -2.54 -3.99 9.20
N SER A 160 -3.06 -2.83 9.59
CA SER A 160 -4.32 -2.72 10.33
C SER A 160 -5.50 -3.26 9.51
N LEU A 161 -5.58 -2.91 8.22
CA LEU A 161 -6.55 -3.48 7.29
C LEU A 161 -6.37 -4.99 7.14
N PHE A 162 -5.13 -5.46 7.06
CA PHE A 162 -4.81 -6.88 6.90
C PHE A 162 -5.29 -7.67 8.12
N TYR A 163 -5.07 -7.14 9.33
CA TYR A 163 -5.55 -7.72 10.58
C TYR A 163 -7.08 -7.76 10.66
N ILE A 164 -7.75 -6.66 10.27
CA ILE A 164 -9.22 -6.59 10.27
C ILE A 164 -9.81 -7.63 9.29
N HIS A 165 -9.34 -7.65 8.04
CA HIS A 165 -9.81 -8.61 7.04
C HIS A 165 -9.46 -10.06 7.40
N GLY A 166 -8.28 -10.30 7.98
CA GLY A 166 -7.86 -11.62 8.42
C GLY A 166 -8.80 -12.19 9.49
N LYS A 167 -9.19 -11.38 10.47
CA LYS A 167 -10.19 -11.78 11.48
C LYS A 167 -11.58 -11.99 10.90
N GLU A 168 -11.99 -11.19 9.92
CA GLU A 168 -13.27 -11.39 9.23
C GLU A 168 -13.31 -12.77 8.56
N MET A 169 -12.23 -13.16 7.86
CA MET A 169 -12.14 -14.47 7.21
C MET A 169 -12.08 -15.65 8.18
N ALA A 170 -11.37 -15.51 9.30
CA ALA A 170 -11.30 -16.57 10.31
C ALA A 170 -12.68 -16.90 10.90
N ARG A 171 -13.50 -15.87 11.17
CA ARG A 171 -14.88 -16.04 11.68
C ARG A 171 -15.82 -16.75 10.70
N PHE A 172 -15.73 -16.43 9.41
CA PHE A 172 -16.51 -17.14 8.39
C PHE A 172 -16.21 -18.64 8.30
N ARG A 173 -15.06 -19.10 8.83
CA ARG A 173 -14.70 -20.51 8.90
C ARG A 173 -15.30 -21.21 10.13
N GLU A 174 -15.51 -20.48 11.23
CA GLU A 174 -16.16 -20.99 12.45
C GLU A 174 -17.68 -21.14 12.29
N ASP A 175 -18.31 -20.29 11.48
CA ASP A 175 -19.73 -20.39 11.11
C ASP A 175 -19.99 -21.38 9.94
N GLY A 176 -18.99 -22.18 9.58
CA GLY A 176 -19.12 -23.29 8.63
C GLY A 176 -19.90 -24.47 9.25
N PRO A 177 -20.50 -25.37 8.44
CA PRO A 177 -21.51 -26.35 8.85
C PRO A 177 -21.06 -27.44 9.84
N ASP A 178 -19.87 -27.36 10.42
CA ASP A 178 -19.32 -28.37 11.34
C ASP A 178 -19.47 -28.00 12.83
N SER A 179 -20.17 -26.92 13.18
CA SER A 179 -20.52 -26.59 14.57
C SER A 179 -21.90 -27.14 14.97
N GLY A 180 -22.12 -28.42 14.72
CA GLY A 180 -23.38 -29.11 15.04
C GLY A 180 -23.28 -30.63 14.90
N SER A 181 -22.41 -31.25 15.68
CA SER A 181 -22.50 -32.67 16.06
C SER A 181 -22.72 -32.76 17.57
#